data_AF-A0A7D9I5L0-F1
#
_entry.id   AF-A0A7D9I5L0-F1
#
_cell.length_a   1.000
_cell.length_b   1.000
_cell.length_c   1.000
_cell.angle_alpha   90.00
_cell.angle_beta   90.00
_cell.angle_gamma   90.00
#
_symmetry.space_group_name_H-M   'P 1'
#
loop_
_entity.id
_entity.type
_entity.pdbx_description
1 polymer ?
#
loop_
_entity_poly.entity_id
_entity_poly.type
_entity_poly.pdbx_seq_one_letter_code
_entity_poly.pdbx_strand_id
1 'polypeptide(L)'
;MLRRWSCDGGRYLNFVAKYSSNSWKSKTVVHKEVSEALLKNKPVVALESTIITHGMPFPQNLKTARSVIEIIRRNGVVPATVAVLNGELHIGLTRSELEYISKMGKSAIKTSRRDIPAVLSKGLVGGTTVSGTMVAAAVAGIPIFVTGGIGGVHYGADKTFDVSADLTELGRTPVTVVCAGVKSILDIGLTLEYLETHGVTVATFGDSLDFPAFFTPNSGFKVPYNVKTPEEAASMIECNIEMGLKSGMLIGVPIPESHAPLGTQIEAAIQQALQDAKNKGVSGKEVTPFVLQRVNQLTKGKSLEANIALIQNNALVGSQIALELNKLREIKAYGKPQTVPNISEDHTPKTAKQPVVIGGSNIDFTAKANSEIMFYGATNVGRVRQTFGGVGRNIAECIARIGHCKPLLISAVGGDDLGEMLLRQLELVRVSTYGVHISKDSNTATYSVVLNNQGEVVLGIGDMEAHGEVTAQL
;
A
#
# COMPACT_ATOMS: atom_id res chain seq x y z
N MET A 1 25.11 -21.65 25.25
CA MET A 1 25.34 -20.56 24.27
C MET A 1 24.10 -20.43 23.40
N LEU A 2 23.27 -19.43 23.59
CA LEU A 2 22.26 -18.93 22.62
C LEU A 2 21.64 -17.68 23.27
N ARG A 3 22.25 -16.52 23.01
CA ARG A 3 21.74 -15.21 23.40
C ARG A 3 21.16 -14.52 22.16
N ARG A 4 20.07 -13.79 22.41
CA ARG A 4 19.50 -12.67 21.63
C ARG A 4 18.77 -13.02 20.32
N TRP A 5 17.45 -13.07 20.43
CA TRP A 5 16.57 -12.45 19.43
C TRP A 5 16.12 -11.12 20.00
N SER A 6 16.75 -10.03 19.56
CA SER A 6 16.23 -8.69 19.74
C SER A 6 15.25 -8.40 18.60
N CYS A 7 13.99 -8.15 18.96
CA CYS A 7 12.98 -7.63 18.05
C CYS A 7 13.32 -6.19 17.68
N ASP A 8 14.06 -5.99 16.59
CA ASP A 8 14.19 -4.68 15.95
C ASP A 8 12.97 -4.44 15.06
N GLY A 9 11.98 -3.73 15.61
CA GLY A 9 10.81 -3.19 14.90
C GLY A 9 11.13 -2.05 13.91
N GLY A 10 12.34 -2.01 13.36
CA GLY A 10 12.83 -0.95 12.46
C GLY A 10 13.07 -1.37 11.02
N ARG A 11 12.69 -2.60 10.61
CA ARG A 11 13.07 -3.13 9.28
C ARG A 11 12.39 -2.41 8.09
N TYR A 12 11.25 -1.76 8.30
CA TYR A 12 10.58 -1.01 7.23
C TYR A 12 11.31 0.30 6.86
N LEU A 13 11.90 0.98 7.85
CA LEU A 13 12.74 2.18 7.64
C LEU A 13 14.13 1.84 7.08
N ASN A 14 14.66 0.65 7.37
CA ASN A 14 15.99 0.24 6.91
C ASN A 14 16.03 -0.21 5.44
N PHE A 15 14.88 -0.53 4.82
CA PHE A 15 14.84 -0.84 3.38
C PHE A 15 15.06 0.41 2.52
N VAL A 16 14.54 1.57 2.97
CA VAL A 16 14.83 2.89 2.40
C VAL A 16 16.31 3.27 2.60
N ALA A 17 16.89 2.88 3.74
CA ALA A 17 18.26 3.24 4.10
C ALA A 17 19.35 2.54 3.27
N LYS A 18 19.11 1.37 2.67
CA LYS A 18 20.19 0.62 1.98
C LYS A 18 20.40 0.98 0.50
N TYR A 19 19.43 1.66 -0.13
CA TYR A 19 19.62 2.34 -1.42
C TYR A 19 20.11 3.80 -1.26
N SER A 20 20.42 4.21 -0.03
CA SER A 20 20.87 5.56 0.34
C SER A 20 22.37 5.77 0.10
N SER A 21 22.83 5.62 -1.15
CA SER A 21 23.95 6.43 -1.59
C SER A 21 23.39 7.82 -1.93
N ASN A 22 23.94 8.87 -1.33
CA ASN A 22 23.39 10.24 -1.27
C ASN A 22 23.22 10.98 -2.62
N SER A 23 23.27 10.33 -3.79
CA SER A 23 23.18 11.02 -5.08
C SER A 23 21.79 11.02 -5.74
N TRP A 24 20.91 10.04 -5.48
CA TRP A 24 19.60 9.93 -6.16
C TRP A 24 18.51 10.81 -5.53
N LYS A 25 18.63 11.14 -4.23
CA LYS A 25 17.66 12.01 -3.51
C LYS A 25 17.51 13.40 -4.15
N SER A 26 18.54 13.88 -4.85
CA SER A 26 18.50 15.19 -5.50
C SER A 26 17.53 15.28 -6.68
N LYS A 27 17.09 14.13 -7.23
CA LYS A 27 16.25 14.08 -8.44
C LYS A 27 14.95 13.31 -8.25
N THR A 28 14.56 12.97 -7.03
CA THR A 28 13.27 12.32 -6.76
C THR A 28 12.39 13.26 -5.96
N VAL A 29 11.20 13.52 -6.46
CA VAL A 29 10.19 14.39 -5.82
C VAL A 29 9.02 13.51 -5.41
N VAL A 30 8.80 13.35 -4.10
CA VAL A 30 7.64 12.62 -3.57
C VAL A 30 6.57 13.65 -3.21
N HIS A 31 5.38 13.51 -3.79
CA HIS A 31 4.27 14.41 -3.50
C HIS A 31 3.93 14.37 -2.00
N LYS A 32 3.60 15.53 -1.42
CA LYS A 32 3.35 15.68 0.03
C LYS A 32 2.36 14.65 0.57
N GLU A 33 1.24 14.44 -0.11
CA GLU A 33 0.22 13.46 0.27
C GLU A 33 0.77 12.02 0.31
N VAL A 34 1.60 11.64 -0.67
CA VAL A 34 2.24 10.32 -0.73
C VAL A 34 3.24 10.18 0.41
N SER A 35 4.05 11.21 0.65
CA SER A 35 5.02 11.22 1.75
C SER A 35 4.33 11.11 3.12
N GLU A 36 3.25 11.84 3.35
CA GLU A 36 2.47 11.77 4.59
C GLU A 36 1.80 10.41 4.77
N ALA A 37 1.28 9.82 3.68
CA ALA A 37 0.69 8.48 3.72
C ALA A 37 1.72 7.43 4.12
N LEU A 38 2.90 7.45 3.51
CA LEU A 38 3.99 6.52 3.83
C LEU A 38 4.47 6.70 5.27
N LEU A 39 4.62 7.94 5.76
CA LEU A 39 5.02 8.22 7.15
C LEU A 39 3.99 7.74 8.17
N LYS A 40 2.70 7.79 7.81
CA LYS A 40 1.58 7.36 8.66
C LYS A 40 1.17 5.89 8.41
N ASN A 41 1.99 5.13 7.68
CA ASN A 41 1.70 3.74 7.28
C ASN A 41 0.37 3.55 6.54
N LYS A 42 -0.19 4.59 5.93
CA LYS A 42 -1.41 4.49 5.12
C LYS A 42 -1.13 3.78 3.79
N PRO A 43 -2.12 3.05 3.24
CA PRO A 43 -1.93 2.34 1.98
C PRO A 43 -1.72 3.30 0.81
N VAL A 44 -0.72 2.98 -0.02
CA VAL A 44 -0.35 3.73 -1.23
C VAL A 44 -0.30 2.75 -2.41
N VAL A 45 -0.83 3.15 -3.56
CA VAL A 45 -0.75 2.40 -4.83
C VAL A 45 -0.08 3.26 -5.89
N ALA A 46 1.00 2.74 -6.48
CA ALA A 46 1.67 3.39 -7.60
C ALA A 46 0.86 3.24 -8.90
N LEU A 47 1.03 4.19 -9.82
CA LEU A 47 0.46 4.18 -11.18
C LEU A 47 1.51 4.63 -12.18
N GLU A 48 1.53 4.05 -13.38
CA GLU A 48 2.45 4.47 -14.44
C GLU A 48 1.92 5.64 -15.28
N SER A 49 2.80 6.31 -16.02
CA SER A 49 2.44 7.38 -16.95
C SER A 49 2.63 7.01 -18.43
N THR A 50 3.20 5.85 -18.77
CA THR A 50 3.24 5.37 -20.17
C THR A 50 1.85 5.10 -20.72
N ILE A 51 0.93 4.56 -19.92
CA ILE A 51 -0.47 4.39 -20.34
C ILE A 51 -1.14 5.72 -20.71
N ILE A 52 -0.73 6.81 -20.02
CA ILE A 52 -1.25 8.16 -20.25
C ILE A 52 -0.64 8.79 -21.52
N THR A 53 0.67 8.63 -21.71
CA THR A 53 1.41 9.30 -22.80
C THR A 53 1.38 8.55 -24.13
N HIS A 54 1.47 7.22 -24.08
CA HIS A 54 1.60 6.34 -25.24
C HIS A 54 0.45 5.33 -25.38
N GLY A 55 -0.29 5.07 -24.31
CA GLY A 55 -1.34 4.04 -24.29
C GLY A 55 -2.72 4.53 -24.75
N MET A 56 -3.03 5.82 -24.57
CA MET A 56 -4.36 6.37 -24.87
C MET A 56 -4.26 7.76 -25.52
N PRO A 57 -5.18 8.14 -26.41
CA PRO A 57 -5.22 9.47 -27.01
C PRO A 57 -5.75 10.52 -26.02
N PHE A 58 -5.36 11.79 -26.21
CA PHE A 58 -5.97 12.92 -25.51
C PHE A 58 -7.35 13.27 -26.12
N PRO A 59 -8.39 13.60 -25.33
CA PRO A 59 -8.41 13.76 -23.86
C PRO A 59 -8.75 12.48 -23.06
N GLN A 60 -8.93 11.34 -23.72
CA GLN A 60 -9.30 10.08 -23.06
C GLN A 60 -8.24 9.64 -22.04
N ASN A 61 -6.95 9.79 -22.35
CA ASN A 61 -5.85 9.50 -21.43
C ASN A 61 -6.00 10.20 -20.06
N LEU A 62 -6.29 11.51 -20.05
CA LEU A 62 -6.47 12.31 -18.85
C LEU A 62 -7.75 11.92 -18.10
N LYS A 63 -8.84 11.68 -18.84
CA LYS A 63 -10.12 11.24 -18.25
C LYS A 63 -9.96 9.89 -17.54
N THR A 64 -9.30 8.93 -18.20
CA THR A 64 -9.03 7.61 -17.63
C THR A 64 -8.10 7.71 -16.42
N ALA A 65 -6.99 8.46 -16.51
CA ALA A 65 -6.08 8.65 -15.39
C ALA A 65 -6.79 9.25 -14.16
N ARG A 66 -7.63 10.28 -14.35
CA ARG A 66 -8.45 10.86 -13.28
C ARG A 66 -9.44 9.85 -12.70
N SER A 67 -10.09 9.05 -13.54
CA SER A 67 -11.02 8.01 -13.09
C SER A 67 -10.33 6.94 -12.24
N VAL A 68 -9.13 6.51 -12.62
CA VAL A 68 -8.35 5.51 -11.89
C VAL A 68 -7.89 6.06 -10.53
N ILE A 69 -7.40 7.30 -10.50
CA ILE A 69 -7.05 8.02 -9.27
C ILE A 69 -8.25 8.09 -8.33
N GLU A 70 -9.42 8.43 -8.86
CA GLU A 70 -10.66 8.54 -8.07
C GLU A 70 -11.12 7.20 -7.49
N ILE A 71 -11.01 6.10 -8.25
CA ILE A 71 -11.31 4.75 -7.75
C ILE A 71 -10.42 4.41 -6.55
N ILE A 72 -9.11 4.68 -6.66
CA ILE A 72 -8.15 4.42 -5.57
C ILE A 72 -8.49 5.25 -4.33
N ARG A 73 -8.78 6.54 -4.53
CA ARG A 73 -9.17 7.45 -3.42
C ARG A 73 -10.45 7.03 -2.72
N ARG A 74 -11.48 6.62 -3.46
CA ARG A 74 -12.75 6.15 -2.88
C ARG A 74 -12.60 4.89 -2.04
N ASN A 75 -11.57 4.09 -2.31
CA ASN A 75 -11.20 2.94 -1.51
C ASN A 75 -10.27 3.32 -0.33
N GLY A 76 -10.10 4.60 0.00
CA GLY A 76 -9.27 5.03 1.14
C GLY A 76 -7.76 4.82 0.95
N VAL A 77 -7.31 4.63 -0.31
CA VAL A 77 -5.91 4.44 -0.67
C VAL A 77 -5.37 5.71 -1.33
N VAL A 78 -4.08 6.01 -1.12
CA VAL A 78 -3.43 7.17 -1.74
C VAL A 78 -2.80 6.77 -3.09
N PRO A 79 -3.23 7.37 -4.22
CA PRO A 79 -2.64 7.08 -5.52
C PRO A 79 -1.33 7.86 -5.72
N ALA A 80 -0.32 7.19 -6.26
CA ALA A 80 0.98 7.76 -6.60
C ALA A 80 1.31 7.56 -8.09
N THR A 81 0.78 8.43 -8.96
CA THR A 81 1.19 8.43 -10.37
C THR A 81 2.65 8.84 -10.51
N VAL A 82 3.43 8.04 -11.22
CA VAL A 82 4.86 8.24 -11.43
C VAL A 82 5.11 8.81 -12.81
N ALA A 83 5.97 9.82 -12.90
CA ALA A 83 6.47 10.37 -14.16
C ALA A 83 7.83 11.03 -13.97
N VAL A 84 8.54 11.29 -15.06
CA VAL A 84 9.70 12.19 -15.05
C VAL A 84 9.28 13.53 -15.62
N LEU A 85 9.47 14.61 -14.84
CA LEU A 85 9.16 15.98 -15.26
C LEU A 85 10.41 16.82 -15.07
N ASN A 86 10.86 17.53 -16.11
CA ASN A 86 12.02 18.41 -16.06
C ASN A 86 13.29 17.76 -15.47
N GLY A 87 13.49 16.47 -15.71
CA GLY A 87 14.63 15.70 -15.18
C GLY A 87 14.52 15.29 -13.72
N GLU A 88 13.35 15.41 -13.12
CA GLU A 88 13.03 14.92 -11.77
C GLU A 88 12.04 13.75 -11.85
N LEU A 89 12.24 12.72 -11.04
CA LEU A 89 11.36 11.57 -10.90
C LEU A 89 10.27 11.90 -9.86
N HIS A 90 9.07 12.20 -10.34
CA HIS A 90 7.92 12.52 -9.49
C HIS A 90 7.17 11.24 -9.10
N ILE A 91 6.84 11.12 -7.81
CA ILE A 91 6.05 10.03 -7.23
C ILE A 91 4.82 10.65 -6.58
N GLY A 92 3.69 10.54 -7.28
CA GLY A 92 2.51 11.37 -7.06
C GLY A 92 2.59 12.64 -7.91
N LEU A 93 1.53 12.89 -8.69
CA LEU A 93 1.42 14.09 -9.53
C LEU A 93 0.29 14.98 -9.03
N THR A 94 0.51 16.28 -9.10
CA THR A 94 -0.56 17.28 -8.97
C THR A 94 -1.51 17.20 -10.17
N ARG A 95 -2.67 17.85 -10.03
CA ARG A 95 -3.69 17.87 -11.09
C ARG A 95 -3.19 18.55 -12.36
N SER A 96 -2.35 19.59 -12.23
CA SER A 96 -1.72 20.32 -13.33
C SER A 96 -0.61 19.50 -14.00
N GLU A 97 0.23 18.82 -13.22
CA GLU A 97 1.28 17.94 -13.77
C GLU A 97 0.69 16.76 -14.53
N LEU A 98 -0.37 16.14 -13.99
CA LEU A 98 -1.10 15.05 -14.67
C LEU A 98 -1.68 15.52 -16.01
N GLU A 99 -2.26 16.72 -16.04
CA GLU A 99 -2.79 17.32 -17.26
C GLU A 99 -1.68 17.68 -18.26
N TYR A 100 -0.56 18.20 -17.77
CA TYR A 100 0.62 18.52 -18.57
C TYR A 100 1.17 17.28 -19.28
N ILE A 101 1.45 16.20 -18.54
CA ILE A 101 1.96 14.96 -19.15
C ILE A 101 0.95 14.30 -20.09
N SER A 102 -0.35 14.45 -19.82
CA SER A 102 -1.41 13.95 -20.70
C SER A 102 -1.46 14.70 -22.04
N LYS A 103 -1.24 16.02 -22.03
CA LYS A 103 -1.19 16.84 -23.26
C LYS A 103 0.10 16.61 -24.05
N MET A 104 1.21 16.34 -23.38
CA MET A 104 2.48 16.00 -24.02
C MET A 104 2.37 14.76 -24.91
N GLY A 105 1.62 13.74 -24.47
CA GLY A 105 1.40 12.51 -25.22
C GLY A 105 2.71 11.86 -25.66
N LYS A 106 2.82 11.50 -26.94
CA LYS A 106 4.00 10.86 -27.55
C LYS A 106 5.26 11.76 -27.61
N SER A 107 5.14 13.04 -27.28
CA SER A 107 6.32 13.94 -27.17
C SER A 107 7.11 13.68 -25.89
N ALA A 108 6.49 13.06 -24.87
CA ALA A 108 7.21 12.58 -23.70
C ALA A 108 8.01 11.32 -24.05
N ILE A 109 9.19 11.17 -23.46
CA ILE A 109 10.02 9.98 -23.68
C ILE A 109 9.39 8.77 -22.98
N LYS A 110 9.15 7.67 -23.71
CA LYS A 110 8.78 6.39 -23.08
C LYS A 110 9.97 5.90 -22.24
N THR A 111 9.83 5.97 -20.93
CA THR A 111 10.94 5.84 -19.98
C THR A 111 10.89 4.50 -19.27
N SER A 112 11.62 3.52 -19.78
CA SER A 112 11.92 2.27 -19.06
C SER A 112 13.12 2.47 -18.14
N ARG A 113 13.50 1.45 -17.35
CA ARG A 113 14.62 1.56 -16.41
C ARG A 113 15.92 2.06 -17.04
N ARG A 114 16.24 1.60 -18.26
CA ARG A 114 17.46 2.01 -18.97
C ARG A 114 17.45 3.49 -19.38
N ASP A 115 16.26 4.06 -19.53
CA ASP A 115 16.07 5.41 -20.03
C ASP A 115 16.14 6.44 -18.89
N ILE A 116 15.85 6.02 -17.65
CA ILE A 116 15.84 6.88 -16.44
C ILE A 116 17.09 7.78 -16.36
N PRO A 117 18.35 7.28 -16.46
CA PRO A 117 19.52 8.15 -16.34
C PRO A 117 19.58 9.24 -17.42
N ALA A 118 19.19 8.92 -18.65
CA ALA A 118 19.23 9.85 -19.78
C ALA A 118 18.14 10.92 -19.66
N VAL A 119 16.92 10.54 -19.27
CA VAL A 119 15.80 11.48 -19.10
C VAL A 119 16.06 12.42 -17.93
N LEU A 120 16.55 11.89 -16.80
CA LEU A 120 16.88 12.69 -15.61
C LEU A 120 18.07 13.63 -15.82
N SER A 121 19.14 13.18 -16.50
CA SER A 121 20.34 14.01 -16.73
C SER A 121 20.10 15.16 -17.70
N LYS A 122 19.20 14.99 -18.67
CA LYS A 122 18.92 15.97 -19.72
C LYS A 122 17.75 16.92 -19.40
N GLY A 123 17.14 16.83 -18.23
CA GLY A 123 15.99 17.68 -17.90
C GLY A 123 14.74 17.37 -18.72
N LEU A 124 14.58 16.13 -19.21
CA LEU A 124 13.50 15.77 -20.13
C LEU A 124 12.22 15.37 -19.40
N VAL A 125 11.12 15.31 -20.15
CA VAL A 125 9.83 14.78 -19.71
C VAL A 125 9.69 13.33 -20.17
N GLY A 126 9.33 12.45 -19.25
CA GLY A 126 9.24 11.01 -19.49
C GLY A 126 7.99 10.39 -18.91
N GLY A 127 7.27 9.61 -19.73
CA GLY A 127 6.24 8.71 -19.26
C GLY A 127 6.88 7.39 -18.83
N THR A 128 6.80 7.03 -17.54
CA THR A 128 7.44 5.81 -17.02
C THR A 128 6.67 4.57 -17.45
N THR A 129 7.37 3.52 -17.89
CA THR A 129 6.75 2.21 -18.18
C THR A 129 6.49 1.44 -16.89
N VAL A 130 6.01 0.20 -16.99
CA VAL A 130 5.94 -0.73 -15.84
C VAL A 130 7.31 -0.84 -15.17
N SER A 131 8.37 -1.19 -15.91
CA SER A 131 9.74 -1.25 -15.38
C SER A 131 10.19 0.06 -14.71
N GLY A 132 9.99 1.22 -15.35
CA GLY A 132 10.39 2.51 -14.78
C GLY A 132 9.60 2.88 -13.51
N THR A 133 8.32 2.53 -13.48
CA THR A 133 7.41 2.80 -12.35
C THR A 133 7.74 1.89 -11.16
N MET A 134 8.07 0.62 -11.41
CA MET A 134 8.52 -0.30 -10.35
C MET A 134 9.78 0.21 -9.65
N VAL A 135 10.76 0.73 -10.40
CA VAL A 135 11.97 1.35 -9.83
C VAL A 135 11.59 2.50 -8.89
N ALA A 136 10.73 3.41 -9.34
CA ALA A 136 10.29 4.55 -8.55
C ALA A 136 9.50 4.13 -7.30
N ALA A 137 8.56 3.20 -7.45
CA ALA A 137 7.74 2.67 -6.36
C ALA A 137 8.62 2.01 -5.28
N ALA A 138 9.59 1.18 -5.69
CA ALA A 138 10.52 0.54 -4.76
C ALA A 138 11.40 1.56 -4.01
N VAL A 139 11.88 2.61 -4.69
CA VAL A 139 12.63 3.70 -4.05
C VAL A 139 11.78 4.44 -3.00
N ALA A 140 10.49 4.61 -3.24
CA ALA A 140 9.56 5.22 -2.28
C ALA A 140 9.01 4.25 -1.22
N GLY A 141 9.33 2.95 -1.30
CA GLY A 141 8.78 1.93 -0.39
C GLY A 141 7.29 1.61 -0.63
N ILE A 142 6.78 1.85 -1.84
CA ILE A 142 5.41 1.53 -2.24
C ILE A 142 5.39 0.07 -2.75
N PRO A 143 4.71 -0.87 -2.07
CA PRO A 143 4.78 -2.29 -2.41
C PRO A 143 3.83 -2.73 -3.53
N ILE A 144 2.85 -1.90 -3.92
CA ILE A 144 1.80 -2.24 -4.88
C ILE A 144 1.75 -1.22 -6.01
N PHE A 145 1.68 -1.71 -7.24
CA PHE A 145 1.57 -0.93 -8.47
C PHE A 145 0.44 -1.49 -9.34
N VAL A 146 -0.43 -0.61 -9.83
CA VAL A 146 -1.51 -0.96 -10.76
C VAL A 146 -1.19 -0.46 -12.18
N THR A 147 -1.37 -1.34 -13.17
CA THR A 147 -1.34 -0.99 -14.60
C THR A 147 -2.45 -1.73 -15.36
N GLY A 148 -2.63 -1.42 -16.65
CA GLY A 148 -3.56 -2.13 -17.51
C GLY A 148 -3.06 -3.55 -17.76
N GLY A 149 -1.80 -3.68 -18.19
CA GLY A 149 -1.19 -4.95 -18.56
C GLY A 149 0.31 -4.77 -18.72
N ILE A 150 1.10 -5.79 -18.37
CA ILE A 150 2.56 -5.71 -18.48
C ILE A 150 3.03 -5.90 -19.93
N GLY A 151 4.24 -5.45 -20.23
CA GLY A 151 4.97 -6.00 -21.38
C GLY A 151 5.37 -7.45 -21.14
N GLY A 152 5.95 -8.09 -22.15
CA GLY A 152 6.25 -9.51 -22.12
C GLY A 152 7.18 -9.92 -23.24
N VAL A 153 7.21 -11.22 -23.52
CA VAL A 153 7.93 -11.80 -24.65
C VAL A 153 7.12 -11.57 -25.92
N HIS A 154 7.72 -11.02 -26.96
CA HIS A 154 7.04 -10.85 -28.24
C HIS A 154 7.01 -12.18 -29.03
N TYR A 155 6.02 -12.36 -29.90
CA TYR A 155 6.01 -13.49 -30.83
C TYR A 155 7.28 -13.48 -31.71
N GLY A 156 7.96 -14.63 -31.80
CA GLY A 156 9.23 -14.77 -32.53
C GLY A 156 10.47 -14.32 -31.75
N ALA A 157 10.34 -14.05 -30.45
CA ALA A 157 11.47 -13.66 -29.59
C ALA A 157 12.57 -14.73 -29.46
N ASP A 158 12.28 -16.00 -29.80
CA ASP A 158 13.29 -17.05 -29.97
C ASP A 158 14.36 -16.69 -31.01
N LYS A 159 14.03 -15.77 -31.94
CA LYS A 159 14.94 -15.27 -32.99
C LYS A 159 15.29 -13.79 -32.81
N THR A 160 14.33 -12.98 -32.40
CA THR A 160 14.50 -11.50 -32.33
C THR A 160 15.03 -11.01 -30.99
N PHE A 161 14.85 -11.82 -29.94
CA PHE A 161 15.13 -11.47 -28.55
C PHE A 161 14.37 -10.20 -28.10
N ASP A 162 13.23 -9.91 -28.73
CA ASP A 162 12.35 -8.80 -28.36
C ASP A 162 11.54 -9.16 -27.10
N VAL A 163 12.15 -8.88 -25.95
CA VAL A 163 11.61 -9.18 -24.63
C VAL A 163 11.53 -7.89 -23.82
N SER A 164 10.36 -7.63 -23.22
CA SER A 164 10.16 -6.44 -22.39
C SER A 164 11.05 -6.45 -21.15
N ALA A 165 11.70 -5.31 -20.89
CA ALA A 165 12.44 -5.06 -19.65
C ALA A 165 11.55 -5.11 -18.39
N ASP A 166 10.22 -5.10 -18.54
CA ASP A 166 9.27 -5.29 -17.44
C ASP A 166 9.49 -6.65 -16.75
N LEU A 167 9.80 -7.71 -17.50
CA LEU A 167 9.98 -9.06 -16.96
C LEU A 167 11.24 -9.16 -16.10
N THR A 168 12.36 -8.61 -16.59
CA THR A 168 13.60 -8.53 -15.82
C THR A 168 13.42 -7.66 -14.57
N GLU A 169 12.61 -6.61 -14.64
CA GLU A 169 12.35 -5.76 -13.49
C GLU A 169 11.51 -6.46 -12.42
N LEU A 170 10.47 -7.21 -12.83
CA LEU A 170 9.73 -8.10 -11.94
C LEU A 170 10.66 -9.09 -11.21
N GLY A 171 11.69 -9.61 -11.87
CA GLY A 171 12.65 -10.53 -11.24
C GLY A 171 13.54 -9.93 -10.14
N ARG A 172 13.59 -8.60 -9.98
CA ARG A 172 14.59 -7.96 -9.08
C ARG A 172 14.09 -6.79 -8.24
N THR A 173 12.83 -6.40 -8.40
CA THR A 173 12.25 -5.23 -7.73
C THR A 173 11.01 -5.66 -6.96
N PRO A 174 11.01 -5.56 -5.61
CA PRO A 174 9.97 -6.11 -4.74
C PRO A 174 8.71 -5.22 -4.71
N VAL A 175 8.06 -5.15 -5.87
CA VAL A 175 6.79 -4.45 -6.08
C VAL A 175 5.84 -5.44 -6.74
N THR A 176 4.65 -5.56 -6.17
CA THR A 176 3.57 -6.37 -6.74
C THR A 176 2.84 -5.57 -7.80
N VAL A 177 2.77 -6.12 -9.01
CA VAL A 177 2.08 -5.54 -10.15
C VAL A 177 0.71 -6.19 -10.31
N VAL A 178 -0.34 -5.39 -10.17
CA VAL A 178 -1.73 -5.79 -10.38
C VAL A 178 -2.15 -5.31 -11.77
N CYS A 179 -2.52 -6.25 -12.65
CA CYS A 179 -2.84 -5.92 -14.04
C CYS A 179 -3.75 -6.97 -14.68
N ALA A 180 -4.24 -6.73 -15.89
CA ALA A 180 -5.05 -7.69 -16.64
C ALA A 180 -4.21 -8.76 -17.36
N GLY A 181 -3.02 -9.07 -16.84
CA GLY A 181 -2.06 -9.97 -17.45
C GLY A 181 -1.15 -9.29 -18.47
N VAL A 182 -0.74 -10.05 -19.49
CA VAL A 182 0.20 -9.59 -20.52
C VAL A 182 -0.60 -9.01 -21.68
N LYS A 183 -0.16 -7.88 -22.24
CA LYS A 183 -0.83 -7.25 -23.40
C LYS A 183 -1.00 -8.27 -24.54
N SER A 184 -2.20 -8.36 -25.12
CA SER A 184 -2.60 -9.42 -26.07
C SER A 184 -1.77 -9.55 -27.36
N ILE A 185 -0.88 -8.61 -27.65
CA ILE A 185 0.00 -8.68 -28.83
C ILE A 185 1.28 -9.49 -28.58
N LEU A 186 1.39 -10.13 -27.42
CA LEU A 186 2.58 -10.77 -26.89
C LEU A 186 2.33 -12.26 -26.64
N ASP A 187 3.41 -13.02 -26.56
CA ASP A 187 3.39 -14.45 -26.29
C ASP A 187 3.27 -14.70 -24.78
N ILE A 188 2.06 -15.08 -24.33
CA ILE A 188 1.77 -15.34 -22.91
C ILE A 188 2.55 -16.55 -22.40
N GLY A 189 2.62 -17.63 -23.18
CA GLY A 189 3.32 -18.86 -22.79
C GLY A 189 4.80 -18.59 -22.52
N LEU A 190 5.51 -17.99 -23.49
CA LEU A 190 6.92 -17.63 -23.31
C LEU A 190 7.12 -16.59 -22.20
N THR A 191 6.14 -15.70 -21.98
CA THR A 191 6.21 -14.73 -20.89
C THR A 191 6.15 -15.39 -19.51
N LEU A 192 5.26 -16.37 -19.32
CA LEU A 192 5.15 -17.10 -18.05
C LEU A 192 6.41 -17.91 -17.77
N GLU A 193 6.96 -18.61 -18.77
CA GLU A 193 8.25 -19.33 -18.66
C GLU A 193 9.42 -18.39 -18.29
N TYR A 194 9.45 -17.19 -18.88
CA TYR A 194 10.46 -16.19 -18.57
C TYR A 194 10.35 -15.70 -17.11
N LEU A 195 9.12 -15.47 -16.64
CA LEU A 195 8.84 -15.04 -15.27
C LEU A 195 9.20 -16.13 -14.25
N GLU A 196 8.90 -17.40 -14.55
CA GLU A 196 9.34 -18.55 -13.76
C GLU A 196 10.86 -18.56 -13.63
N THR A 197 11.57 -18.45 -14.75
CA THR A 197 13.05 -18.41 -14.78
C THR A 197 13.63 -17.28 -13.93
N HIS A 198 12.92 -16.15 -13.80
CA HIS A 198 13.34 -14.99 -13.02
C HIS A 198 12.85 -15.00 -11.56
N GLY A 199 12.22 -16.09 -11.10
CA GLY A 199 11.74 -16.22 -9.73
C GLY A 199 10.61 -15.25 -9.38
N VAL A 200 9.79 -14.89 -10.38
CA VAL A 200 8.62 -14.03 -10.17
C VAL A 200 7.43 -14.88 -9.79
N THR A 201 6.83 -14.62 -8.63
CA THR A 201 5.56 -15.26 -8.26
C THR A 201 4.43 -14.70 -9.11
N VAL A 202 3.71 -15.57 -9.82
CA VAL A 202 2.55 -15.21 -10.63
C VAL A 202 1.30 -15.88 -10.07
N ALA A 203 0.23 -15.10 -9.91
CA ALA A 203 -1.07 -15.59 -9.48
C ALA A 203 -2.21 -14.97 -10.29
N THR A 204 -3.29 -15.71 -10.52
CA THR A 204 -4.56 -15.14 -11.02
C THR A 204 -5.44 -14.72 -9.84
N PHE A 205 -6.09 -13.57 -9.95
CA PHE A 205 -7.11 -13.13 -8.99
C PHE A 205 -8.46 -13.78 -9.30
N GLY A 206 -9.03 -14.50 -8.33
CA GLY A 206 -10.27 -15.26 -8.46
C GLY A 206 -10.07 -16.78 -8.30
N ASP A 207 -11.09 -17.57 -8.63
CA ASP A 207 -11.06 -19.04 -8.46
C ASP A 207 -10.27 -19.80 -9.53
N SER A 208 -10.00 -19.16 -10.69
CA SER A 208 -9.35 -19.81 -11.82
C SER A 208 -7.82 -19.77 -11.69
N LEU A 209 -7.17 -20.83 -12.19
CA LEU A 209 -5.73 -20.84 -12.47
C LEU A 209 -5.40 -20.34 -13.89
N ASP A 210 -6.40 -20.10 -14.73
CA ASP A 210 -6.19 -19.55 -16.06
C ASP A 210 -5.71 -18.10 -15.94
N PHE A 211 -4.67 -17.75 -16.67
CA PHE A 211 -4.08 -16.42 -16.64
C PHE A 211 -4.85 -15.50 -17.60
N PRO A 212 -5.19 -14.24 -17.22
CA PRO A 212 -5.92 -13.36 -18.12
C PRO A 212 -5.05 -12.91 -19.31
N ALA A 213 -5.66 -12.79 -20.49
CA ALA A 213 -5.04 -12.30 -21.72
C ALA A 213 -5.48 -10.86 -22.03
N PHE A 214 -5.40 -9.97 -21.03
CA PHE A 214 -5.71 -8.55 -21.12
C PHE A 214 -7.17 -8.23 -21.44
N PHE A 215 -7.62 -8.47 -22.66
CA PHE A 215 -9.01 -8.28 -23.07
C PHE A 215 -9.90 -9.49 -22.74
N THR A 216 -9.36 -10.69 -22.57
CA THR A 216 -10.14 -11.87 -22.21
C THR A 216 -9.80 -12.37 -20.81
N PRO A 217 -10.79 -12.91 -20.06
CA PRO A 217 -10.55 -13.45 -18.73
C PRO A 217 -9.70 -14.72 -18.75
N ASN A 218 -9.69 -15.44 -19.88
CA ASN A 218 -8.93 -16.67 -20.06
C ASN A 218 -7.99 -16.54 -21.26
N SER A 219 -6.73 -16.91 -21.07
CA SER A 219 -5.70 -17.05 -22.10
C SER A 219 -5.53 -18.50 -22.58
N GLY A 220 -5.99 -19.48 -21.79
CA GLY A 220 -5.68 -20.89 -21.99
C GLY A 220 -4.33 -21.32 -21.41
N PHE A 221 -3.55 -20.39 -20.84
CA PHE A 221 -2.35 -20.68 -20.08
C PHE A 221 -2.66 -20.65 -18.58
N LYS A 222 -2.13 -21.61 -17.84
CA LYS A 222 -2.32 -21.69 -16.39
C LYS A 222 -1.11 -21.17 -15.63
N VAL A 223 -1.37 -20.54 -14.50
CA VAL A 223 -0.34 -20.13 -13.52
C VAL A 223 -0.36 -21.08 -12.32
N PRO A 224 0.75 -21.17 -11.55
CA PRO A 224 0.85 -22.12 -10.45
C PRO A 224 -0.06 -21.79 -9.25
N TYR A 225 -0.50 -20.53 -9.13
CA TYR A 225 -1.28 -20.06 -7.99
C TYR A 225 -2.48 -19.21 -8.43
N ASN A 226 -3.49 -19.18 -7.59
CA ASN A 226 -4.53 -18.16 -7.60
C ASN A 226 -4.70 -17.55 -6.21
N VAL A 227 -5.26 -16.35 -6.17
CA VAL A 227 -5.65 -15.64 -4.95
C VAL A 227 -7.10 -15.25 -5.08
N LYS A 228 -7.96 -15.82 -4.23
CA LYS A 228 -9.41 -15.69 -4.35
C LYS A 228 -9.91 -14.36 -3.80
N THR A 229 -9.20 -13.82 -2.82
CA THR A 229 -9.58 -12.61 -2.11
C THR A 229 -8.40 -11.64 -1.96
N PRO A 230 -8.67 -10.34 -1.71
CA PRO A 230 -7.62 -9.37 -1.44
C PRO A 230 -6.75 -9.73 -0.22
N GLU A 231 -7.30 -10.42 0.78
CA GLU A 231 -6.59 -10.87 1.99
C GLU A 231 -5.55 -11.96 1.67
N GLU A 232 -5.88 -12.91 0.80
CA GLU A 232 -4.95 -13.94 0.34
C GLU A 232 -3.79 -13.30 -0.45
N ALA A 233 -4.11 -12.36 -1.34
CA ALA A 233 -3.12 -11.58 -2.07
C ALA A 233 -2.22 -10.78 -1.12
N ALA A 234 -2.79 -10.05 -0.16
CA ALA A 234 -2.04 -9.30 0.84
C ALA A 234 -1.10 -10.19 1.67
N SER A 235 -1.57 -11.37 2.09
CA SER A 235 -0.77 -12.35 2.83
C SER A 235 0.41 -12.86 2.01
N MET A 236 0.20 -13.13 0.72
CA MET A 236 1.25 -13.57 -0.20
C MET A 236 2.31 -12.47 -0.40
N ILE A 237 1.88 -11.21 -0.57
CA ILE A 237 2.77 -10.05 -0.70
C ILE A 237 3.61 -9.85 0.56
N GLU A 238 2.98 -9.93 1.73
CA GLU A 238 3.68 -9.75 3.00
C GLU A 238 4.72 -10.86 3.23
N CYS A 239 4.41 -12.11 2.88
CA CYS A 239 5.35 -13.22 2.95
C CYS A 239 6.60 -12.97 2.08
N ASN A 240 6.41 -12.51 0.84
CA ASN A 240 7.50 -12.15 -0.07
C ASN A 240 8.42 -11.07 0.52
N ILE A 241 7.82 -10.06 1.17
CA ILE A 241 8.54 -8.94 1.80
C ILE A 241 9.29 -9.41 3.05
N GLU A 242 8.66 -10.20 3.92
CA GLU A 242 9.25 -10.72 5.17
C GLU A 242 10.42 -11.66 4.92
N MET A 243 10.32 -12.52 3.89
CA MET A 243 11.40 -13.40 3.47
C MET A 243 12.54 -12.64 2.77
N GLY A 244 12.29 -11.41 2.32
CA GLY A 244 13.30 -10.59 1.65
C GLY A 244 13.73 -11.17 0.30
N LEU A 245 12.80 -11.77 -0.46
CA LEU A 245 13.09 -12.46 -1.73
C LEU A 245 13.56 -11.51 -2.85
N LYS A 246 13.31 -10.21 -2.70
CA LYS A 246 13.70 -9.12 -3.64
C LYS A 246 13.12 -9.21 -5.05
N SER A 247 12.40 -10.27 -5.41
CA SER A 247 11.56 -10.31 -6.60
C SER A 247 10.22 -9.61 -6.34
N GLY A 248 9.64 -9.09 -7.41
CA GLY A 248 8.26 -8.63 -7.45
C GLY A 248 7.30 -9.80 -7.65
N MET A 249 6.02 -9.46 -7.72
CA MET A 249 4.95 -10.42 -7.95
C MET A 249 4.02 -9.91 -9.04
N LEU A 250 3.36 -10.81 -9.74
CA LEU A 250 2.38 -10.49 -10.77
C LEU A 250 1.02 -11.08 -10.38
N ILE A 251 0.03 -10.22 -10.18
CA ILE A 251 -1.36 -10.63 -9.96
C ILE A 251 -2.18 -10.27 -11.19
N GLY A 252 -2.58 -11.30 -11.93
CA GLY A 252 -3.43 -11.22 -13.11
C GLY A 252 -4.90 -11.10 -12.71
N VAL A 253 -5.52 -9.96 -12.99
CA VAL A 253 -6.93 -9.66 -12.71
C VAL A 253 -7.73 -9.78 -14.01
N PRO A 254 -8.66 -10.74 -14.12
CA PRO A 254 -9.53 -10.82 -15.29
C PRO A 254 -10.29 -9.51 -15.55
N ILE A 255 -10.53 -9.19 -16.82
CA ILE A 255 -11.42 -8.10 -17.21
C ILE A 255 -12.82 -8.32 -16.57
N PRO A 256 -13.55 -7.25 -16.18
CA PRO A 256 -14.91 -7.42 -15.64
C PRO A 256 -15.80 -8.28 -16.53
N GLU A 257 -16.61 -9.14 -15.92
CA GLU A 257 -17.49 -10.09 -16.62
C GLU A 257 -18.41 -9.39 -17.65
N SER A 258 -18.92 -8.20 -17.30
CA SER A 258 -19.73 -7.36 -18.19
C SER A 258 -19.03 -6.96 -19.48
N HIS A 259 -17.70 -6.96 -19.51
CA HIS A 259 -16.88 -6.61 -20.67
C HIS A 259 -16.20 -7.84 -21.32
N ALA A 260 -16.34 -9.03 -20.76
CA ALA A 260 -15.74 -10.25 -21.31
C ALA A 260 -16.21 -10.60 -22.75
N PRO A 261 -17.51 -10.47 -23.11
CA PRO A 261 -17.95 -10.73 -24.49
C PRO A 261 -17.32 -9.78 -25.52
N LEU A 262 -17.10 -8.53 -25.14
CA LEU A 262 -16.39 -7.53 -25.94
C LEU A 262 -14.92 -7.93 -26.09
N GLY A 263 -14.33 -8.42 -25.00
CA GLY A 263 -12.99 -8.98 -24.94
C GLY A 263 -12.72 -10.06 -25.98
N THR A 264 -13.60 -11.05 -26.07
CA THR A 264 -13.48 -12.15 -27.05
C THR A 264 -13.51 -11.64 -28.50
N GLN A 265 -14.32 -10.61 -28.79
CA GLN A 265 -14.33 -9.98 -30.13
C GLN A 265 -13.01 -9.26 -30.43
N ILE A 266 -12.44 -8.59 -29.44
CA ILE A 266 -11.17 -7.87 -29.56
C ILE A 266 -10.02 -8.87 -29.77
N GLU A 267 -10.01 -9.99 -29.05
CA GLU A 267 -9.00 -11.04 -29.18
C GLU A 267 -9.02 -11.67 -30.57
N ALA A 268 -10.21 -11.98 -31.11
CA ALA A 268 -10.34 -12.43 -32.49
C ALA A 268 -9.76 -11.41 -33.50
N ALA A 269 -9.97 -10.11 -33.25
CA ALA A 269 -9.38 -9.06 -34.08
C ALA A 269 -7.85 -8.97 -33.94
N ILE A 270 -7.29 -9.25 -32.77
CA ILE A 270 -5.83 -9.31 -32.53
C ILE A 270 -5.21 -10.48 -33.28
N GLN A 271 -5.80 -11.68 -33.18
CA GLN A 271 -5.31 -12.85 -33.90
C GLN A 271 -5.35 -12.62 -35.42
N GLN A 272 -6.42 -12.01 -35.93
CA GLN A 272 -6.48 -11.59 -37.33
C GLN A 272 -5.39 -10.56 -37.67
N ALA A 273 -5.15 -9.57 -36.81
CA ALA A 273 -4.13 -8.54 -37.03
C ALA A 273 -2.70 -9.10 -37.03
N LEU A 274 -2.40 -10.08 -36.16
CA LEU A 274 -1.12 -10.79 -36.13
C LEU A 274 -0.92 -11.61 -37.41
N GLN A 275 -1.97 -12.30 -37.87
CA GLN A 275 -1.92 -13.03 -39.14
C GLN A 275 -1.74 -12.07 -40.34
N ASP A 276 -2.43 -10.93 -40.34
CA ASP A 276 -2.28 -9.90 -41.36
C ASP A 276 -0.84 -9.33 -41.38
N ALA A 277 -0.23 -9.15 -40.21
CA ALA A 277 1.17 -8.69 -40.09
C ALA A 277 2.14 -9.70 -40.70
N LYS A 278 1.94 -10.98 -40.38
CA LYS A 278 2.73 -12.10 -40.93
C LYS A 278 2.59 -12.20 -42.45
N ASN A 279 1.37 -12.12 -42.97
CA ASN A 279 1.09 -12.18 -44.41
C ASN A 279 1.71 -11.01 -45.19
N LYS A 280 1.83 -9.83 -44.56
CA LYS A 280 2.45 -8.64 -45.15
C LYS A 280 3.95 -8.54 -44.89
N GLY A 281 4.57 -9.52 -44.23
CA GLY A 281 5.99 -9.49 -43.88
C GLY A 281 6.38 -8.38 -42.91
N VAL A 282 5.44 -7.85 -42.13
CA VAL A 282 5.74 -6.86 -41.09
C VAL A 282 6.54 -7.54 -39.99
N SER A 283 7.70 -6.99 -39.66
CA SER A 283 8.64 -7.60 -38.71
C SER A 283 9.32 -6.55 -37.81
N GLY A 284 9.89 -7.02 -36.70
CA GLY A 284 10.57 -6.18 -35.72
C GLY A 284 9.65 -5.12 -35.09
N LYS A 285 10.21 -3.92 -34.88
CA LYS A 285 9.53 -2.80 -34.20
C LYS A 285 8.23 -2.31 -34.87
N GLU A 286 8.00 -2.67 -36.14
CA GLU A 286 6.81 -2.26 -36.90
C GLU A 286 5.59 -3.17 -36.66
N VAL A 287 5.78 -4.36 -36.07
CA VAL A 287 4.69 -5.29 -35.77
C VAL A 287 3.69 -4.68 -34.80
N THR A 288 4.17 -4.11 -33.70
CA THR A 288 3.30 -3.54 -32.67
C THR A 288 2.46 -2.35 -33.19
N PRO A 289 3.01 -1.32 -33.85
CA PRO A 289 2.21 -0.26 -34.46
C PRO A 289 1.20 -0.78 -35.48
N PHE A 290 1.59 -1.74 -36.33
CA PHE A 290 0.70 -2.34 -37.32
C PHE A 290 -0.48 -3.06 -36.67
N VAL A 291 -0.22 -3.93 -35.70
CA VAL A 291 -1.25 -4.71 -35.00
C VAL A 291 -2.21 -3.77 -34.27
N LEU A 292 -1.71 -2.76 -33.56
CA LEU A 292 -2.57 -1.79 -32.86
C LEU A 292 -3.47 -1.01 -33.83
N GLN A 293 -2.93 -0.55 -34.96
CA GLN A 293 -3.72 0.14 -35.98
C GLN A 293 -4.80 -0.78 -36.55
N ARG A 294 -4.44 -2.03 -36.86
CA ARG A 294 -5.34 -3.01 -37.44
C ARG A 294 -6.46 -3.43 -36.47
N VAL A 295 -6.14 -3.65 -35.20
CA VAL A 295 -7.12 -3.93 -34.14
C VAL A 295 -8.09 -2.77 -33.98
N ASN A 296 -7.61 -1.53 -33.99
CA ASN A 296 -8.51 -0.37 -33.89
C ASN A 296 -9.48 -0.29 -35.08
N GLN A 297 -9.00 -0.57 -36.31
CA GLN A 297 -9.85 -0.65 -37.50
C GLN A 297 -10.92 -1.74 -37.39
N LEU A 298 -10.53 -2.94 -36.94
CA LEU A 298 -11.42 -4.10 -36.81
C LEU A 298 -12.43 -3.93 -35.67
N THR A 299 -12.03 -3.29 -34.56
CA THR A 299 -12.87 -3.12 -33.37
C THR A 299 -13.66 -1.82 -33.34
N LYS A 300 -13.45 -0.91 -34.30
CA LYS A 300 -14.12 0.41 -34.38
C LYS A 300 -14.07 1.19 -33.06
N GLY A 301 -12.92 1.15 -32.36
CA GLY A 301 -12.71 1.85 -31.08
C GLY A 301 -13.16 1.11 -29.81
N LYS A 302 -13.86 -0.04 -29.92
CA LYS A 302 -14.29 -0.86 -28.76
C LYS A 302 -13.14 -1.37 -27.89
N SER A 303 -11.94 -1.52 -28.46
CA SER A 303 -10.73 -1.89 -27.71
C SER A 303 -10.33 -0.84 -26.67
N LEU A 304 -10.60 0.45 -26.91
CA LEU A 304 -10.32 1.50 -25.94
C LEU A 304 -11.28 1.42 -24.74
N GLU A 305 -12.57 1.14 -24.99
CA GLU A 305 -13.58 0.97 -23.93
C GLU A 305 -13.21 -0.18 -22.99
N ALA A 306 -12.90 -1.35 -23.55
CA ALA A 306 -12.42 -2.49 -22.76
C ALA A 306 -11.13 -2.18 -21.99
N ASN A 307 -10.20 -1.43 -22.60
CA ASN A 307 -8.95 -1.02 -21.95
C ASN A 307 -9.19 -0.06 -20.77
N ILE A 308 -10.21 0.80 -20.85
CA ILE A 308 -10.61 1.68 -19.74
C ILE A 308 -11.25 0.83 -18.62
N ALA A 309 -12.14 -0.10 -18.96
CA ALA A 309 -12.81 -0.95 -17.97
C ALA A 309 -11.82 -1.84 -17.20
N LEU A 310 -10.84 -2.45 -17.89
CA LEU A 310 -9.84 -3.29 -17.23
C LEU A 310 -8.92 -2.49 -16.30
N ILE A 311 -8.44 -1.29 -16.67
CA ILE A 311 -7.56 -0.52 -15.77
C ILE A 311 -8.33 -0.02 -14.53
N GLN A 312 -9.60 0.33 -14.69
CA GLN A 312 -10.48 0.69 -13.57
C GLN A 312 -10.67 -0.51 -12.62
N ASN A 313 -10.86 -1.72 -13.16
CA ASN A 313 -10.96 -2.95 -12.37
C ASN A 313 -9.66 -3.27 -11.62
N ASN A 314 -8.52 -3.18 -12.32
CA ASN A 314 -7.20 -3.40 -11.71
C ASN A 314 -6.93 -2.40 -10.58
N ALA A 315 -7.39 -1.14 -10.73
CA ALA A 315 -7.28 -0.11 -9.70
C ALA A 315 -8.15 -0.42 -8.48
N LEU A 316 -9.36 -0.93 -8.68
CA LEU A 316 -10.23 -1.37 -7.60
C LEU A 316 -9.59 -2.53 -6.83
N VAL A 317 -9.21 -3.62 -7.52
CA VAL A 317 -8.59 -4.80 -6.90
C VAL A 317 -7.26 -4.44 -6.23
N GLY A 318 -6.40 -3.67 -6.89
CA GLY A 318 -5.13 -3.22 -6.32
C GLY A 318 -5.30 -2.35 -5.07
N SER A 319 -6.37 -1.55 -4.99
CA SER A 319 -6.70 -0.77 -3.79
C SER A 319 -7.17 -1.65 -2.64
N GLN A 320 -8.01 -2.65 -2.93
CA GLN A 320 -8.46 -3.61 -1.93
C GLN A 320 -7.29 -4.42 -1.37
N ILE A 321 -6.38 -4.88 -2.22
CA ILE A 321 -5.15 -5.59 -1.79
C ILE A 321 -4.29 -4.67 -0.92
N ALA A 322 -4.14 -3.38 -1.28
CA ALA A 322 -3.37 -2.43 -0.49
C ALA A 322 -3.97 -2.17 0.89
N LEU A 323 -5.30 -2.08 0.99
CA LEU A 323 -6.01 -2.00 2.27
C LEU A 323 -5.76 -3.23 3.13
N GLU A 324 -5.96 -4.44 2.58
CA GLU A 324 -5.75 -5.68 3.34
C GLU A 324 -4.29 -5.87 3.75
N LEU A 325 -3.33 -5.42 2.93
CA LEU A 325 -1.92 -5.43 3.30
C LEU A 325 -1.62 -4.47 4.46
N ASN A 326 -2.19 -3.26 4.44
CA ASN A 326 -2.07 -2.31 5.54
C ASN A 326 -2.73 -2.86 6.83
N LYS A 327 -3.95 -3.40 6.75
CA LYS A 327 -4.62 -4.07 7.88
C LYS A 327 -3.79 -5.23 8.43
N LEU A 328 -3.25 -6.09 7.58
CA LEU A 328 -2.41 -7.22 7.99
C LEU A 328 -1.18 -6.74 8.77
N ARG A 329 -0.55 -5.64 8.35
CA ARG A 329 0.60 -5.04 9.04
C ARG A 329 0.22 -4.38 10.34
N GLU A 330 -0.92 -3.69 10.40
CA GLU A 330 -1.47 -3.16 11.65
C GLU A 330 -1.75 -4.29 12.63
N ILE A 331 -2.36 -5.39 12.17
CA ILE A 331 -2.59 -6.59 12.97
C ILE A 331 -1.27 -7.19 13.50
N LYS A 332 -0.22 -7.23 12.68
CA LYS A 332 1.10 -7.76 13.11
C LYS A 332 1.80 -6.81 14.08
N ALA A 333 1.71 -5.50 13.87
CA ALA A 333 2.38 -4.50 14.69
C ALA A 333 1.67 -4.27 16.04
N TYR A 334 0.33 -4.31 16.05
CA TYR A 334 -0.50 -3.88 17.16
C TYR A 334 -1.48 -4.94 17.68
N GLY A 335 -1.57 -6.11 17.03
CA GLY A 335 -2.57 -7.14 17.32
C GLY A 335 -3.86 -6.95 16.51
N LYS A 336 -4.73 -7.97 16.45
CA LYS A 336 -6.00 -7.85 15.71
C LYS A 336 -6.88 -6.77 16.36
N PRO A 337 -7.36 -5.76 15.59
CA PRO A 337 -8.46 -4.92 16.04
C PRO A 337 -9.63 -5.86 16.35
N GLN A 338 -10.04 -5.93 17.62
CA GLN A 338 -11.23 -6.70 17.95
C GLN A 338 -12.43 -5.90 17.47
N THR A 339 -13.07 -6.36 16.39
CA THR A 339 -14.43 -5.92 16.06
C THR A 339 -15.31 -6.20 17.26
N VAL A 340 -15.92 -5.14 17.80
CA VAL A 340 -17.06 -5.26 18.70
C VAL A 340 -18.07 -6.19 18.01
N PRO A 341 -18.47 -7.32 18.62
CA PRO A 341 -19.54 -8.13 18.06
C PRO A 341 -20.77 -7.24 17.92
N ASN A 342 -21.43 -7.28 16.75
CA ASN A 342 -22.83 -6.91 16.69
C ASN A 342 -23.54 -7.83 17.68
N ILE A 343 -24.22 -7.27 18.66
CA ILE A 343 -25.07 -8.03 19.58
C ILE A 343 -26.25 -8.52 18.74
N SER A 344 -26.11 -9.69 18.11
CA SER A 344 -27.28 -10.54 17.90
C SER A 344 -27.63 -11.13 19.25
N GLU A 345 -28.88 -11.01 19.65
CA GLU A 345 -29.41 -11.39 20.97
C GLU A 345 -29.23 -12.89 21.32
N ASP A 346 -28.66 -13.71 20.42
CA ASP A 346 -28.69 -15.17 20.54
C ASP A 346 -27.40 -15.84 21.03
N HIS A 347 -26.38 -15.07 21.41
CA HIS A 347 -25.17 -15.62 22.02
C HIS A 347 -24.83 -14.95 23.34
N THR A 348 -25.75 -15.00 24.30
CA THR A 348 -25.38 -14.95 25.73
C THR A 348 -24.90 -16.33 26.18
N PRO A 349 -23.61 -16.53 26.49
CA PRO A 349 -23.17 -17.68 27.27
C PRO A 349 -23.76 -17.51 28.67
N LYS A 350 -24.77 -18.31 29.00
CA LYS A 350 -25.24 -18.48 30.37
C LYS A 350 -24.09 -19.09 31.18
N THR A 351 -23.17 -18.29 31.73
CA THR A 351 -22.36 -18.48 32.97
C THR A 351 -20.94 -17.85 33.04
N ALA A 352 -20.50 -16.95 32.15
CA ALA A 352 -19.25 -16.21 32.37
C ALA A 352 -19.51 -14.73 32.71
N LYS A 353 -19.50 -14.37 34.00
CA LYS A 353 -19.62 -12.97 34.44
C LYS A 353 -18.35 -12.20 34.03
N GLN A 354 -18.49 -11.22 33.13
CA GLN A 354 -17.40 -10.31 32.77
C GLN A 354 -17.16 -9.32 33.93
N PRO A 355 -15.95 -9.21 34.49
CA PRO A 355 -15.66 -8.20 35.51
C PRO A 355 -15.75 -6.79 34.90
N VAL A 356 -16.45 -5.88 35.59
CA VAL A 356 -16.51 -4.46 35.23
C VAL A 356 -15.71 -3.68 36.27
N VAL A 357 -14.80 -2.83 35.79
CA VAL A 357 -13.98 -1.94 36.60
C VAL A 357 -14.34 -0.52 36.23
N ILE A 358 -14.73 0.28 37.23
CA ILE A 358 -15.05 1.69 37.06
C ILE A 358 -13.95 2.48 37.77
N GLY A 359 -13.28 3.38 37.04
CA GLY A 359 -12.29 4.25 37.65
C GLY A 359 -11.35 4.91 36.64
N GLY A 360 -10.56 5.87 37.14
CA GLY A 360 -9.72 6.72 36.30
C GLY A 360 -8.58 6.00 35.59
N SER A 361 -8.20 6.59 34.47
CA SER A 361 -7.03 6.27 33.64
C SER A 361 -6.27 7.56 33.38
N ASN A 362 -4.94 7.55 33.52
CA ASN A 362 -4.13 8.76 33.31
C ASN A 362 -2.72 8.40 32.82
N ILE A 363 -1.95 9.39 32.40
CA ILE A 363 -0.52 9.25 32.07
C ILE A 363 0.32 9.87 33.18
N ASP A 364 1.24 9.10 33.76
CA ASP A 364 2.15 9.56 34.79
C ASP A 364 3.50 9.98 34.17
N PHE A 365 3.96 11.20 34.47
CA PHE A 365 5.30 11.70 34.17
C PHE A 365 6.09 11.82 35.46
N THR A 366 7.14 11.02 35.62
CA THR A 366 8.08 11.10 36.74
C THR A 366 9.38 11.74 36.29
N ALA A 367 9.64 12.96 36.73
CA ALA A 367 10.90 13.67 36.54
C ALA A 367 11.77 13.52 37.80
N LYS A 368 12.99 12.99 37.67
CA LYS A 368 13.96 12.91 38.77
C LYS A 368 15.19 13.76 38.46
N ALA A 369 15.52 14.69 39.34
CA ALA A 369 16.75 15.48 39.23
C ALA A 369 17.99 14.62 39.54
N ASN A 370 19.10 14.90 38.85
CA ASN A 370 20.38 14.22 39.12
C ASN A 370 21.15 14.87 40.28
N SER A 371 20.86 16.13 40.57
CA SER A 371 21.48 16.96 41.60
C SER A 371 20.40 17.66 42.44
N GLU A 372 20.83 18.43 43.44
CA GLU A 372 19.94 19.32 44.20
C GLU A 372 19.17 20.25 43.24
N ILE A 373 17.89 20.45 43.53
CA ILE A 373 16.99 21.20 42.64
C ILE A 373 17.15 22.70 42.87
N MET A 374 17.41 23.42 41.79
CA MET A 374 17.34 24.88 41.75
C MET A 374 15.92 25.32 41.40
N PHE A 375 15.32 26.13 42.26
CA PHE A 375 13.97 26.68 42.08
C PHE A 375 13.98 27.99 41.26
N TYR A 376 12.79 28.56 41.03
CA TYR A 376 12.59 29.86 40.35
C TYR A 376 12.95 29.89 38.86
N GLY A 377 12.50 28.89 38.10
CA GLY A 377 12.61 28.87 36.63
C GLY A 377 13.93 28.29 36.09
N ALA A 378 14.81 27.81 36.96
CA ALA A 378 16.01 27.10 36.54
C ALA A 378 15.67 25.75 35.88
N THR A 379 16.37 25.44 34.78
CA THR A 379 16.30 24.11 34.15
C THR A 379 17.21 23.16 34.91
N ASN A 380 16.64 22.08 35.44
CA ASN A 380 17.36 21.09 36.23
C ASN A 380 17.67 19.85 35.39
N VAL A 381 18.92 19.38 35.41
CA VAL A 381 19.32 18.17 34.68
C VAL A 381 18.77 16.94 35.40
N GLY A 382 18.08 16.07 34.66
CA GLY A 382 17.42 14.90 35.23
C GLY A 382 16.98 13.89 34.18
N ARG A 383 16.13 12.96 34.61
CA ARG A 383 15.45 11.98 33.74
C ARG A 383 13.95 12.09 33.90
N VAL A 384 13.23 12.05 32.78
CA VAL A 384 11.77 11.98 32.76
C VAL A 384 11.35 10.60 32.29
N ARG A 385 10.43 9.98 33.01
CA ARG A 385 9.83 8.69 32.66
C ARG A 385 8.32 8.86 32.51
N GLN A 386 7.78 8.34 31.42
CA GLN A 386 6.34 8.24 31.20
C GLN A 386 5.86 6.82 31.53
N THR A 387 4.74 6.71 32.25
CA THR A 387 4.07 5.44 32.55
C THR A 387 2.55 5.58 32.45
N PHE A 388 1.85 4.48 32.23
CA PHE A 388 0.39 4.46 32.21
C PHE A 388 -0.14 4.30 33.64
N GLY A 389 -0.88 5.30 34.09
CA GLY A 389 -1.41 5.50 35.44
C GLY A 389 -2.92 5.27 35.54
N GLY A 390 -3.43 5.32 36.77
CA GLY A 390 -4.87 5.27 37.06
C GLY A 390 -5.28 4.02 37.82
N VAL A 391 -6.05 4.19 38.90
CA VAL A 391 -6.44 3.09 39.80
C VAL A 391 -7.36 2.10 39.08
N GLY A 392 -8.39 2.58 38.39
CA GLY A 392 -9.30 1.71 37.63
C GLY A 392 -8.57 0.95 36.53
N ARG A 393 -7.71 1.66 35.79
CA ARG A 393 -6.84 1.11 34.76
C ARG A 393 -5.89 0.03 35.30
N ASN A 394 -5.22 0.27 36.44
CA ASN A 394 -4.37 -0.72 37.13
C ASN A 394 -5.15 -1.98 37.50
N ILE A 395 -6.32 -1.84 38.10
CA ILE A 395 -7.15 -2.98 38.53
C ILE A 395 -7.61 -3.80 37.33
N ALA A 396 -8.10 -3.13 36.28
CA ALA A 396 -8.52 -3.79 35.04
C ALA A 396 -7.35 -4.55 34.39
N GLU A 397 -6.18 -3.93 34.31
CA GLU A 397 -4.98 -4.57 33.79
C GLU A 397 -4.55 -5.78 34.63
N CYS A 398 -4.55 -5.68 35.97
CA CYS A 398 -4.26 -6.81 36.85
C CYS A 398 -5.23 -7.98 36.63
N ILE A 399 -6.53 -7.71 36.54
CA ILE A 399 -7.55 -8.73 36.26
C ILE A 399 -7.28 -9.40 34.91
N ALA A 400 -6.98 -8.62 33.87
CA ALA A 400 -6.70 -9.12 32.52
C ALA A 400 -5.41 -9.96 32.46
N ARG A 401 -4.41 -9.65 33.30
CA ARG A 401 -3.14 -10.39 33.39
C ARG A 401 -3.24 -11.68 34.20
N ILE A 402 -4.10 -11.73 35.21
CA ILE A 402 -4.26 -12.89 36.11
C ILE A 402 -5.29 -13.89 35.57
N GLY A 403 -6.35 -13.43 34.92
CA GLY A 403 -7.50 -14.25 34.53
C GLY A 403 -7.55 -14.68 33.06
N HIS A 404 -8.41 -15.66 32.76
CA HIS A 404 -8.83 -16.00 31.40
C HIS A 404 -9.99 -15.14 30.87
N CYS A 405 -10.20 -13.94 31.45
CA CYS A 405 -11.34 -13.07 31.11
C CYS A 405 -10.89 -11.66 30.72
N LYS A 406 -11.74 -10.98 29.93
CA LYS A 406 -11.49 -9.62 29.41
C LYS A 406 -12.31 -8.60 30.24
N PRO A 407 -11.73 -7.92 31.25
CA PRO A 407 -12.50 -6.98 32.06
C PRO A 407 -12.95 -5.77 31.22
N LEU A 408 -14.13 -5.25 31.52
CA LEU A 408 -14.63 -3.99 30.97
C LEU A 408 -14.16 -2.83 31.84
N LEU A 409 -13.43 -1.87 31.25
CA LEU A 409 -13.08 -0.63 31.92
C LEU A 409 -14.07 0.47 31.55
N ILE A 410 -14.65 1.08 32.57
CA ILE A 410 -15.43 2.32 32.49
C ILE A 410 -14.54 3.45 33.02
N SER A 411 -14.16 4.37 32.14
CA SER A 411 -13.22 5.47 32.39
C SER A 411 -13.48 6.59 31.37
N ALA A 412 -12.73 7.69 31.46
CA ALA A 412 -12.69 8.73 30.44
C ALA A 412 -11.24 9.12 30.11
N VAL A 413 -11.01 9.47 28.85
CA VAL A 413 -9.74 10.01 28.29
C VAL A 413 -10.07 11.12 27.30
N GLY A 414 -9.09 11.96 26.96
CA GLY A 414 -9.24 12.97 25.91
C GLY A 414 -9.06 12.38 24.51
N GLY A 415 -9.56 13.08 23.50
CA GLY A 415 -9.33 12.80 22.08
C GLY A 415 -7.92 13.19 21.58
N ASP A 416 -6.93 13.19 22.46
CA ASP A 416 -5.55 13.59 22.20
C ASP A 416 -4.61 12.38 22.01
N ASP A 417 -3.36 12.64 21.62
CA ASP A 417 -2.35 11.59 21.38
C ASP A 417 -2.12 10.73 22.64
N LEU A 418 -2.22 11.31 23.84
CA LEU A 418 -2.04 10.61 25.11
C LEU A 418 -3.18 9.62 25.37
N GLY A 419 -4.41 10.00 25.04
CA GLY A 419 -5.59 9.16 25.13
C GLY A 419 -5.50 7.99 24.17
N GLU A 420 -5.10 8.26 22.92
CA GLU A 420 -4.86 7.20 21.93
C GLU A 420 -3.77 6.22 22.39
N MET A 421 -2.66 6.73 22.94
CA MET A 421 -1.60 5.89 23.52
C MET A 421 -2.11 5.00 24.66
N LEU A 422 -2.93 5.56 25.56
CA LEU A 422 -3.48 4.82 26.71
C LEU A 422 -4.45 3.72 26.26
N LEU A 423 -5.36 4.03 25.34
CA LEU A 423 -6.33 3.07 24.79
C LEU A 423 -5.62 1.90 24.10
N ARG A 424 -4.61 2.19 23.27
CA ARG A 424 -3.78 1.16 22.63
C ARG A 424 -3.10 0.26 23.66
N GLN A 425 -2.55 0.83 24.73
CA GLN A 425 -1.92 0.04 25.79
C GLN A 425 -2.91 -0.89 26.50
N LEU A 426 -4.13 -0.43 26.78
CA LEU A 426 -5.18 -1.22 27.41
C LEU A 426 -5.61 -2.42 26.55
N GLU A 427 -5.70 -2.22 25.23
CA GLU A 427 -6.01 -3.30 24.30
C GLU A 427 -4.89 -4.36 24.25
N LEU A 428 -3.62 -3.94 24.27
CA LEU A 428 -2.47 -4.85 24.31
C LEU A 428 -2.49 -5.77 25.54
N VAL A 429 -3.00 -5.29 26.67
CA VAL A 429 -3.11 -6.06 27.93
C VAL A 429 -4.47 -6.74 28.10
N ARG A 430 -5.30 -6.78 27.04
CA ARG A 430 -6.62 -7.45 27.01
C ARG A 430 -7.66 -6.85 27.96
N VAL A 431 -7.62 -5.54 28.17
CA VAL A 431 -8.72 -4.80 28.82
C VAL A 431 -9.69 -4.31 27.74
N SER A 432 -11.00 -4.43 27.99
CA SER A 432 -12.01 -3.88 27.09
C SER A 432 -12.18 -2.39 27.33
N THR A 433 -11.90 -1.59 26.32
CA THR A 433 -12.00 -0.13 26.29
C THR A 433 -13.39 0.38 25.89
N TYR A 434 -14.36 -0.50 25.67
CA TYR A 434 -15.72 -0.14 25.23
C TYR A 434 -16.43 0.86 26.16
N GLY A 435 -16.17 0.79 27.47
CA GLY A 435 -16.71 1.72 28.45
C GLY A 435 -15.89 2.99 28.65
N VAL A 436 -14.84 3.20 27.83
CA VAL A 436 -13.97 4.38 27.96
C VAL A 436 -14.52 5.51 27.08
N HIS A 437 -14.98 6.58 27.72
CA HIS A 437 -15.41 7.79 27.04
C HIS A 437 -14.21 8.53 26.45
N ILE A 438 -14.34 9.00 25.21
CA ILE A 438 -13.36 9.87 24.56
C ILE A 438 -13.93 11.28 24.54
N SER A 439 -13.45 12.11 25.46
CA SER A 439 -13.83 13.50 25.58
C SER A 439 -13.37 14.31 24.38
N LYS A 440 -14.22 15.23 23.94
CA LYS A 440 -13.86 16.29 22.98
C LYS A 440 -13.48 17.60 23.67
N ASP A 441 -13.82 17.73 24.94
CA ASP A 441 -13.77 18.97 25.70
C ASP A 441 -12.60 18.97 26.72
N SER A 442 -12.13 17.79 27.13
CA SER A 442 -11.04 17.59 28.08
C SER A 442 -9.85 16.85 27.47
N ASN A 443 -8.64 17.16 27.95
CA ASN A 443 -7.43 16.39 27.64
C ASN A 443 -7.38 15.09 28.44
N THR A 444 -6.58 14.12 27.99
CA THR A 444 -6.31 12.91 28.77
C THR A 444 -5.65 13.27 30.09
N ALA A 445 -6.19 12.73 31.18
CA ALA A 445 -5.67 13.00 32.51
C ALA A 445 -4.16 12.69 32.61
N THR A 446 -3.42 13.56 33.27
CA THR A 446 -1.98 13.41 33.50
C THR A 446 -1.59 13.69 34.95
N TYR A 447 -0.54 13.03 35.43
CA TYR A 447 0.07 13.32 36.72
C TYR A 447 1.58 13.48 36.54
N SER A 448 2.10 14.67 36.85
CA SER A 448 3.52 14.98 36.75
C SER A 448 4.12 15.14 38.15
N VAL A 449 5.11 14.31 38.48
CA VAL A 449 5.83 14.36 39.75
C VAL A 449 7.30 14.68 39.53
N VAL A 450 7.84 15.57 40.35
CA VAL A 450 9.25 15.95 40.40
C VAL A 450 9.87 15.38 41.67
N LEU A 451 10.93 14.58 41.52
CA LEU A 451 11.71 13.98 42.59
C LEU A 451 13.07 14.66 42.69
N ASN A 452 13.56 14.88 43.92
CA ASN A 452 14.93 15.34 44.15
C ASN A 452 15.95 14.21 43.84
N ASN A 453 17.25 14.52 43.97
CA ASN A 453 18.31 13.55 43.71
C ASN A 453 18.28 12.33 44.66
N GLN A 454 17.74 12.47 45.86
CA GLN A 454 17.50 11.39 46.81
C GLN A 454 16.26 10.54 46.46
N GLY A 455 15.39 11.03 45.58
CA GLY A 455 14.16 10.34 45.16
C GLY A 455 12.90 10.73 45.97
N GLU A 456 12.99 11.76 46.80
CA GLU A 456 11.85 12.30 47.55
C GLU A 456 11.02 13.23 46.66
N VAL A 457 9.71 13.25 46.88
CA VAL A 457 8.77 14.08 46.12
C VAL A 457 8.94 15.55 46.51
N VAL A 458 9.21 16.40 45.51
CA VAL A 458 9.32 17.86 45.68
C VAL A 458 8.03 18.55 45.24
N LEU A 459 7.45 18.12 44.12
CA LEU A 459 6.25 18.71 43.55
C LEU A 459 5.45 17.66 42.77
N GLY A 460 4.13 17.69 42.90
CA GLY A 460 3.21 16.93 42.06
C GLY A 460 2.15 17.84 41.46
N ILE A 461 1.84 17.68 40.19
CA ILE A 461 0.77 18.38 39.47
C ILE A 461 -0.09 17.33 38.79
N GLY A 462 -1.40 17.36 39.07
CA GLY A 462 -2.37 16.48 38.42
C GLY A 462 -3.36 17.29 37.60
N ASP A 463 -3.49 16.95 36.32
CA ASP A 463 -4.60 17.35 35.47
C ASP A 463 -5.53 16.14 35.33
N MET A 464 -6.69 16.18 35.98
CA MET A 464 -7.60 15.03 36.12
C MET A 464 -9.02 15.35 35.64
N GLU A 465 -9.19 16.43 34.87
CA GLU A 465 -10.51 16.94 34.47
C GLU A 465 -11.34 15.89 33.74
N ALA A 466 -10.71 15.12 32.84
CA ALA A 466 -11.37 14.03 32.11
C ALA A 466 -12.08 13.02 33.02
N HIS A 467 -11.60 12.77 34.25
CA HIS A 467 -12.25 11.80 35.14
C HIS A 467 -13.64 12.25 35.60
N GLY A 468 -13.93 13.57 35.56
CA GLY A 468 -15.26 14.12 35.85
C GLY A 468 -16.34 13.73 34.84
N GLU A 469 -15.95 13.25 33.66
CA GLU A 469 -16.88 12.83 32.61
C GLU A 469 -17.38 11.37 32.78
N VAL A 470 -16.85 10.65 33.77
CA VAL A 470 -17.39 9.34 34.15
C VAL A 470 -18.66 9.55 34.98
N THR A 471 -19.82 9.46 34.33
CA THR A 471 -21.15 9.66 34.95
C THR A 471 -21.91 8.35 35.09
N ALA A 472 -23.04 8.38 35.82
CA ALA A 472 -23.91 7.21 35.95
C ALA A 472 -24.70 6.87 34.66
N GLN A 473 -24.74 7.79 33.68
CA GLN A 473 -25.33 7.53 32.36
C GLN A 473 -24.34 6.84 31.41
N LEU A 474 -23.04 6.90 31.72
CA LEU A 474 -21.98 6.17 31.04
C LEU A 474 -22.00 4.69 31.45
#